data_AF-A0A5M3Q0Q3-F1
#
_entry.id   AF-A0A5M3Q0Q3-F1
#
_cell.length_a   1.000
_cell.length_b   1.000
_cell.length_c   1.000
_cell.angle_alpha   90.00
_cell.angle_beta   90.00
_cell.angle_gamma   90.00
#
_symmetry.space_group_name_H-M   'P 1'
#
loop_
_entity.id
_entity.type
_entity.pdbx_description
1 polymer ?
#
loop_
_entity_poly.entity_id
_entity_poly.type
_entity_poly.pdbx_seq_one_letter_code
_entity_poly.pdbx_strand_id
1 'polypeptide(L)'
;MMKASNFHHALIGTSGVGKTFTIRKMAIEFASQGVTQFILDTQGDYSFAEFSSNHDMKGVRVNEIKFGYGPGTAGINPFAIHSDDQYGGFHHAVIGVLETLRLFNPSIGSRQKTQLRRLITRTYERKGIVMEDPRSWRLEPPSMRDLLITIDDEIKAVKSRSGTDIFDEIEEARKKAQRAAFRIKNEAGSTEDQQALEKEIEGHKASVMEAFEKMLDAELQTGEKLPSLSGSLNRLEAIHDMIEGAIISGLFDGENISAKRGAINVLDLTSLNQADQQPIFYLLLEKTFHSAVRTCKNLNPKIPDMMFGFDEVKLFTALADSPLDPINRFFTEGRKYGLGSLCGLQHPKQLTNEMRSSIGTIMLLPVAKEKIADVKRLWNIPEEQMSRLRAKSDAFYGFGNDSFVPIKLFG
;
A
#
# COMPACT_ATOMS: atom_id res chain seq x y z
N MET A 1 3.61 -19.71 -30.87
CA MET A 1 3.87 -18.34 -30.36
C MET A 1 5.14 -17.80 -31.00
N MET A 2 5.05 -16.71 -31.77
CA MET A 2 6.23 -15.92 -32.14
C MET A 2 6.91 -15.39 -30.87
N LYS A 3 8.22 -15.16 -30.96
CA LYS A 3 9.13 -14.85 -29.85
C LYS A 3 8.84 -13.45 -29.31
N ALA A 4 7.79 -13.28 -28.51
CA ALA A 4 7.54 -12.03 -27.79
C ALA A 4 8.78 -11.71 -26.94
N SER A 5 9.40 -10.55 -27.18
CA SER A 5 10.63 -10.14 -26.49
C SER A 5 10.39 -9.88 -25.01
N ASN A 6 9.14 -9.60 -24.60
CA ASN A 6 8.67 -9.46 -23.22
C ASN A 6 7.21 -9.93 -23.10
N PHE A 7 6.74 -10.21 -21.88
CA PHE A 7 5.38 -10.64 -21.53
C PHE A 7 4.43 -9.50 -21.16
N HIS A 8 4.90 -8.26 -21.20
CA HIS A 8 4.06 -7.07 -20.94
C HIS A 8 3.35 -6.60 -22.22
N HIS A 9 2.03 -6.45 -22.11
CA HIS A 9 1.13 -6.06 -23.19
C HIS A 9 0.46 -4.72 -22.86
N ALA A 10 0.45 -3.78 -23.79
CA ALA A 10 -0.37 -2.57 -23.73
C ALA A 10 -1.58 -2.69 -24.66
N LEU A 11 -2.78 -2.46 -24.13
CA LEU A 11 -4.02 -2.30 -24.90
C LEU A 11 -4.43 -0.84 -24.86
N ILE A 12 -4.24 -0.13 -25.97
CA ILE A 12 -4.46 1.33 -26.03
C ILE A 12 -5.74 1.61 -26.77
N GLY A 13 -6.63 2.37 -26.15
CA GLY A 13 -7.88 2.77 -26.78
C GLY A 13 -8.73 3.67 -25.89
N THR A 14 -9.57 4.50 -26.48
CA THR A 14 -10.50 5.35 -25.71
C THR A 14 -11.52 4.54 -24.91
N SER A 15 -12.29 5.20 -24.04
CA SER A 15 -13.36 4.52 -23.31
C SER A 15 -14.37 3.90 -24.28
N GLY A 16 -14.92 2.73 -23.95
CA GLY A 16 -15.96 2.04 -24.73
C GLY A 16 -15.51 1.30 -25.99
N VAL A 17 -14.23 1.34 -26.39
CA VAL A 17 -13.77 0.72 -27.66
C VAL A 17 -13.55 -0.78 -27.60
N GLY A 18 -13.62 -1.38 -26.41
CA GLY A 18 -13.50 -2.84 -26.21
C GLY A 18 -12.32 -3.32 -25.37
N LYS A 19 -11.58 -2.43 -24.68
CA LYS A 19 -10.37 -2.80 -23.88
C LYS A 19 -10.65 -3.92 -22.87
N THR A 20 -11.58 -3.71 -21.96
CA THR A 20 -11.94 -4.66 -20.90
C THR A 20 -12.33 -6.03 -21.48
N PHE A 21 -13.17 -6.03 -22.51
CA PHE A 21 -13.55 -7.26 -23.22
C PHE A 21 -12.32 -8.00 -23.78
N THR A 22 -11.39 -7.28 -24.41
CA THR A 22 -10.16 -7.86 -24.94
C THR A 22 -9.24 -8.38 -23.84
N ILE A 23 -9.09 -7.65 -22.72
CA ILE A 23 -8.32 -8.13 -21.55
C ILE A 23 -8.92 -9.44 -21.03
N ARG A 24 -10.25 -9.53 -20.90
CA ARG A 24 -10.92 -10.77 -20.49
C ARG A 24 -10.63 -11.92 -21.44
N LYS A 25 -10.73 -11.72 -22.77
CA LYS A 25 -10.38 -12.74 -23.76
C LYS A 25 -8.91 -13.18 -23.66
N MET A 26 -7.98 -12.24 -23.55
CA MET A 26 -6.56 -12.55 -23.40
C MET A 26 -6.30 -13.32 -22.10
N ALA A 27 -6.92 -12.94 -20.99
CA ALA A 27 -6.79 -13.64 -19.71
C ALA A 27 -7.31 -15.09 -19.80
N ILE A 28 -8.45 -15.32 -20.46
CA ILE A 28 -8.97 -16.67 -20.73
C ILE A 28 -7.96 -17.48 -21.55
N GLU A 29 -7.44 -16.91 -22.63
CA GLU A 29 -6.49 -17.59 -23.51
C GLU A 29 -5.18 -17.96 -22.79
N PHE A 30 -4.62 -17.04 -22.01
CA PHE A 30 -3.41 -17.36 -21.23
C PHE A 30 -3.70 -18.38 -20.12
N ALA A 31 -4.84 -18.28 -19.44
CA ALA A 31 -5.22 -19.24 -18.40
C ALA A 31 -5.46 -20.65 -18.96
N SER A 32 -6.04 -20.78 -20.17
CA SER A 32 -6.24 -22.08 -20.83
C SER A 32 -4.92 -22.80 -21.13
N GLN A 33 -3.83 -22.04 -21.30
CA GLN A 33 -2.46 -22.54 -21.47
C GLN A 33 -1.74 -22.79 -20.13
N GLY A 34 -2.43 -22.64 -19.00
CA GLY A 34 -1.89 -22.87 -17.66
C GLY A 34 -1.20 -21.67 -17.02
N VAL A 35 -1.19 -20.50 -17.66
CA VAL A 35 -0.61 -19.27 -17.10
C VAL A 35 -1.53 -18.72 -16.02
N THR A 36 -1.01 -18.48 -14.82
CA THR A 36 -1.83 -17.94 -13.72
C THR A 36 -2.13 -16.46 -13.97
N GLN A 37 -3.40 -16.08 -14.02
CA GLN A 37 -3.78 -14.67 -14.18
C GLN A 37 -4.17 -14.08 -12.82
N PHE A 38 -3.79 -12.83 -12.59
CA PHE A 38 -4.34 -11.96 -11.56
C PHE A 38 -4.94 -10.75 -12.24
N ILE A 39 -6.18 -10.40 -11.91
CA ILE A 39 -6.85 -9.24 -12.47
C ILE A 39 -7.30 -8.35 -11.34
N LEU A 40 -6.90 -7.10 -11.37
CA LEU A 40 -7.30 -6.11 -10.39
C LEU A 40 -8.59 -5.46 -10.86
N ASP A 41 -9.67 -5.75 -10.15
CA ASP A 41 -11.00 -5.28 -10.50
C ASP A 41 -11.42 -4.15 -9.57
N THR A 42 -11.31 -2.91 -10.06
CA THR A 42 -11.72 -1.71 -9.33
C THR A 42 -13.11 -1.22 -9.71
N GLN A 43 -13.72 -1.78 -10.76
CA GLN A 43 -14.98 -1.31 -11.35
C GLN A 43 -16.09 -2.39 -11.41
N GLY A 44 -15.76 -3.66 -11.15
CA GLY A 44 -16.69 -4.79 -11.17
C GLY A 44 -16.81 -5.46 -12.54
N ASP A 45 -15.91 -5.12 -13.47
CA ASP A 45 -15.96 -5.55 -14.87
C ASP A 45 -15.33 -6.94 -15.11
N TYR A 46 -14.80 -7.57 -14.06
CA TYR A 46 -14.07 -8.83 -14.13
C TYR A 46 -14.65 -9.92 -13.23
N SER A 47 -15.90 -9.76 -12.79
CA SER A 47 -16.57 -10.81 -12.03
C SER A 47 -16.68 -12.14 -12.79
N PHE A 48 -16.95 -13.21 -12.06
CA PHE A 48 -17.23 -14.54 -12.56
C PHE A 48 -18.37 -14.52 -13.57
N ALA A 49 -19.39 -13.69 -13.34
CA ALA A 49 -20.49 -13.51 -14.29
C ALA A 49 -20.01 -12.90 -15.61
N GLU A 50 -19.16 -11.87 -15.55
CA GLU A 50 -18.57 -11.23 -16.74
C GLU A 50 -17.69 -12.21 -17.54
N PHE A 51 -16.92 -13.07 -16.86
CA PHE A 51 -16.14 -14.11 -17.51
C PHE A 51 -17.00 -15.24 -18.08
N SER A 52 -18.01 -15.70 -17.33
CA SER A 52 -18.88 -16.81 -17.74
C SER A 52 -19.79 -16.47 -18.91
N SER A 53 -20.09 -15.18 -19.10
CA SER A 53 -20.81 -14.70 -20.29
C SER A 53 -19.97 -14.79 -21.59
N ASN A 54 -18.66 -15.03 -21.47
CA ASN A 54 -17.77 -15.14 -22.62
C ASN A 54 -17.81 -16.55 -23.23
N HIS A 55 -18.16 -16.64 -24.51
CA HIS A 55 -18.28 -17.91 -25.24
C HIS A 55 -16.96 -18.72 -25.30
N ASP A 56 -15.82 -18.05 -25.11
CA ASP A 56 -14.49 -18.66 -25.10
C ASP A 56 -14.14 -19.32 -23.74
N MET A 57 -14.99 -19.15 -22.72
CA MET A 57 -14.77 -19.66 -21.37
C MET A 57 -14.96 -21.19 -21.29
N LYS A 58 -13.94 -21.95 -21.74
CA LYS A 58 -13.95 -23.43 -21.70
C LYS A 58 -12.75 -23.96 -20.92
N GLY A 59 -13.01 -24.68 -19.82
CA GLY A 59 -11.98 -25.35 -19.02
C GLY A 59 -11.12 -24.45 -18.14
N VAL A 60 -11.36 -23.14 -18.14
CA VAL A 60 -10.68 -22.15 -17.29
C VAL A 60 -11.48 -21.94 -16.01
N ARG A 61 -10.79 -21.85 -14.87
CA ARG A 61 -11.41 -21.51 -13.58
C ARG A 61 -11.27 -20.01 -13.30
N VAL A 62 -12.29 -19.41 -12.72
CA VAL A 62 -12.24 -18.06 -12.13
C VAL A 62 -12.35 -18.20 -10.62
N ASN A 63 -11.46 -17.51 -9.90
CA ASN A 63 -11.37 -17.48 -8.45
C ASN A 63 -11.45 -16.01 -8.01
N GLU A 64 -12.55 -15.62 -7.38
CA GLU A 64 -12.72 -14.26 -6.86
C GLU A 64 -12.20 -14.14 -5.44
N ILE A 65 -11.43 -13.08 -5.19
CA ILE A 65 -10.85 -12.73 -3.90
C ILE A 65 -11.30 -11.32 -3.61
N LYS A 66 -12.23 -11.18 -2.66
CA LYS A 66 -12.85 -9.91 -2.32
C LYS A 66 -12.05 -9.18 -1.24
N PHE A 67 -11.69 -7.94 -1.49
CA PHE A 67 -11.17 -7.02 -0.49
C PHE A 67 -12.27 -6.09 0.02
N GLY A 68 -12.16 -5.66 1.27
CA GLY A 68 -13.14 -4.79 1.91
C GLY A 68 -12.82 -4.56 3.38
N TYR A 69 -13.60 -3.72 4.03
CA TYR A 69 -13.35 -3.22 5.40
C TYR A 69 -13.91 -4.11 6.53
N GLY A 70 -14.26 -5.37 6.26
CA GLY A 70 -15.04 -6.19 7.20
C GLY A 70 -14.72 -7.68 7.15
N PRO A 71 -15.31 -8.48 8.05
CA PRO A 71 -15.06 -9.92 8.10
C PRO A 71 -15.36 -10.63 6.79
N GLY A 72 -14.61 -11.69 6.48
CA GLY A 72 -14.77 -12.48 5.25
C GLY A 72 -14.19 -11.81 4.01
N THR A 73 -13.42 -10.73 4.16
CA THR A 73 -12.64 -10.12 3.08
C THR A 73 -11.18 -10.52 3.21
N ALA A 74 -10.47 -10.52 2.10
CA ALA A 74 -9.04 -10.78 2.03
C ALA A 74 -8.23 -9.63 2.65
N GLY A 75 -7.15 -10.00 3.32
CA GLY A 75 -6.18 -9.06 3.87
C GLY A 75 -4.76 -9.41 3.45
N ILE A 76 -3.88 -8.41 3.54
CA ILE A 76 -2.45 -8.61 3.32
C ILE A 76 -1.70 -7.99 4.49
N ASN A 77 -1.06 -8.83 5.28
CA ASN A 77 -0.20 -8.37 6.35
C ASN A 77 1.05 -7.67 5.76
N PRO A 78 1.25 -6.36 6.00
CA PRO A 78 2.39 -5.63 5.47
C PRO A 78 3.73 -6.08 6.07
N PHE A 79 3.72 -6.74 7.22
CA PHE A 79 4.93 -7.26 7.87
C PHE A 79 5.40 -8.60 7.32
N ALA A 80 4.70 -9.17 6.34
CA ALA A 80 5.09 -10.44 5.76
C ALA A 80 6.44 -10.33 5.05
N ILE A 81 7.43 -11.11 5.49
CA ILE A 81 8.72 -11.18 4.82
C ILE A 81 8.59 -12.07 3.59
N HIS A 82 8.70 -11.47 2.41
CA HIS A 82 8.48 -12.18 1.14
C HIS A 82 9.75 -12.72 0.49
N SER A 83 10.94 -12.39 1.00
CA SER A 83 12.22 -12.83 0.44
C SER A 83 12.98 -13.74 1.39
N ASP A 84 13.46 -14.86 0.85
CA ASP A 84 14.43 -15.76 1.49
C ASP A 84 15.89 -15.29 1.23
N ASP A 85 16.07 -14.08 0.69
CA ASP A 85 17.38 -13.55 0.32
C ASP A 85 18.19 -13.22 1.58
N GLN A 86 19.11 -14.11 1.92
CA GLN A 86 20.00 -14.03 3.10
C GLN A 86 20.71 -12.69 3.28
N TYR A 87 20.74 -11.83 2.25
CA TYR A 87 21.44 -10.55 2.26
C TYR A 87 20.54 -9.31 2.40
N GLY A 88 19.22 -9.44 2.52
CA GLY A 88 18.38 -8.24 2.63
C GLY A 88 16.91 -8.38 2.99
N GLY A 89 16.35 -9.58 3.18
CA GLY A 89 14.91 -9.74 3.31
C GLY A 89 14.26 -9.00 4.48
N PHE A 90 14.91 -8.98 5.65
CA PHE A 90 14.45 -8.16 6.80
C PHE A 90 14.38 -6.67 6.48
N HIS A 91 15.45 -6.12 5.89
CA HIS A 91 15.53 -4.69 5.59
C HIS A 91 14.48 -4.26 4.57
N HIS A 92 14.24 -5.09 3.53
CA HIS A 92 13.17 -4.85 2.57
C HIS A 92 11.80 -4.89 3.24
N ALA A 93 11.55 -5.84 4.13
CA ALA A 93 10.27 -5.93 4.84
C ALA A 93 10.01 -4.70 5.73
N VAL A 94 11.02 -4.19 6.42
CA VAL A 94 10.89 -2.93 7.19
C VAL A 94 10.55 -1.74 6.29
N ILE A 95 11.18 -1.64 5.11
CA ILE A 95 10.88 -0.59 4.13
C ILE A 95 9.46 -0.76 3.56
N GLY A 96 9.05 -1.98 3.22
CA GLY A 96 7.73 -2.29 2.68
C GLY A 96 6.60 -1.91 3.64
N VAL A 97 6.75 -2.21 4.94
CA VAL A 97 5.80 -1.76 5.97
C VAL A 97 5.74 -0.23 6.04
N LEU A 98 6.90 0.43 6.08
CA LEU A 98 6.98 1.89 6.15
C LEU A 98 6.31 2.56 4.94
N GLU A 99 6.52 2.01 3.75
CA GLU A 99 5.94 2.49 2.51
C GLU A 99 4.43 2.26 2.47
N THR A 100 3.96 1.08 2.88
CA THR A 100 2.53 0.79 3.01
C THR A 100 1.83 1.82 3.93
N LEU A 101 2.45 2.14 5.07
CA LEU A 101 1.92 3.13 6.00
C LEU A 101 1.94 4.56 5.43
N ARG A 102 2.95 4.90 4.60
CA ARG A 102 3.02 6.17 3.86
C ARG A 102 1.90 6.28 2.83
N LEU A 103 1.58 5.20 2.12
CA LEU A 103 0.49 5.18 1.14
C LEU A 103 -0.87 5.31 1.83
N PHE A 104 -1.04 4.65 2.98
CA PHE A 104 -2.26 4.78 3.78
C PHE A 104 -2.38 6.15 4.44
N ASN A 105 -1.25 6.79 4.81
CA ASN A 105 -1.20 8.13 5.40
C ASN A 105 -0.15 9.03 4.71
N PRO A 106 -0.52 9.73 3.62
CA PRO A 106 0.43 10.52 2.85
C PRO A 106 1.07 11.70 3.60
N SER A 107 0.46 12.15 4.70
CA SER A 107 0.89 13.31 5.49
C SER A 107 2.04 13.03 6.47
N ILE A 108 2.61 11.81 6.51
CA ILE A 108 3.71 11.47 7.43
C ILE A 108 4.97 12.30 7.14
N GLY A 109 5.40 13.09 8.13
CA GLY A 109 6.62 13.90 8.06
C GLY A 109 7.91 13.09 8.22
N SER A 110 9.05 13.66 7.82
CA SER A 110 10.36 12.98 7.85
C SER A 110 10.75 12.43 9.23
N ARG A 111 10.51 13.19 10.30
CA ARG A 111 10.77 12.76 11.69
C ARG A 111 9.91 11.57 12.09
N GLN A 112 8.63 11.57 11.69
CA GLN A 112 7.72 10.45 11.96
C GLN A 112 8.17 9.19 11.19
N LYS A 113 8.65 9.33 9.94
CA LYS A 113 9.20 8.20 9.17
C LYS A 113 10.39 7.53 9.89
N THR A 114 11.35 8.33 10.38
CA THR A 114 12.49 7.80 11.13
C THR A 114 12.06 7.06 12.40
N GLN A 115 11.11 7.64 13.13
CA GLN A 115 10.61 7.05 14.38
C GLN A 115 9.82 5.76 14.12
N LEU A 116 8.95 5.78 13.10
CA LEU A 116 8.17 4.63 12.66
C LEU A 116 9.07 3.49 12.18
N ARG A 117 10.14 3.78 11.43
CA ARG A 117 11.12 2.77 11.03
C ARG A 117 11.72 2.04 12.24
N ARG A 118 12.10 2.78 13.29
CA ARG A 118 12.61 2.20 14.55
C ARG A 118 11.56 1.34 15.25
N LEU A 119 10.31 1.80 15.31
CA LEU A 119 9.19 1.07 15.92
C LEU A 119 8.88 -0.22 15.16
N ILE A 120 8.87 -0.19 13.82
CA ILE A 120 8.70 -1.36 12.96
C ILE A 120 9.81 -2.38 13.21
N THR A 121 11.08 -1.96 13.19
CA THR A 121 12.22 -2.84 13.50
C THR A 121 12.04 -3.51 14.86
N ARG A 122 11.72 -2.74 15.90
CA ARG A 122 11.49 -3.27 17.24
C ARG A 122 10.30 -4.24 17.31
N THR A 123 9.28 -4.02 16.48
CA THR A 123 8.11 -4.90 16.41
C THR A 123 8.51 -6.28 15.86
N TYR A 124 9.38 -6.34 14.85
CA TYR A 124 9.96 -7.61 14.41
C TYR A 124 10.83 -8.28 15.48
N GLU A 125 11.71 -7.50 16.14
CA GLU A 125 12.59 -8.02 17.19
C GLU A 125 11.80 -8.64 18.35
N ARG A 126 10.66 -8.04 18.72
CA ARG A 126 9.74 -8.57 19.73
C ARG A 126 9.13 -9.93 19.35
N LYS A 127 9.01 -10.23 18.06
CA LYS A 127 8.62 -11.56 17.54
C LYS A 127 9.81 -12.50 17.33
N GLY A 128 11.01 -12.10 17.77
CA GLY A 128 12.24 -12.88 17.60
C GLY A 128 12.81 -12.84 16.19
N ILE A 129 12.36 -11.90 15.35
CA ILE A 129 12.81 -11.74 13.97
C ILE A 129 13.88 -10.65 13.94
N VAL A 130 15.11 -11.02 13.56
CA VAL A 130 16.28 -10.13 13.60
C VAL A 130 17.04 -10.16 12.28
N MET A 131 17.74 -9.07 11.96
CA MET A 131 18.46 -8.93 10.70
C MET A 131 19.63 -9.93 10.58
N GLU A 132 20.27 -10.23 11.70
CA GLU A 132 21.49 -11.04 11.78
C GLU A 132 21.24 -12.55 11.63
N ASP A 133 19.99 -13.01 11.80
CA ASP A 133 19.61 -14.41 11.63
C ASP A 133 18.52 -14.58 10.56
N PRO A 134 18.90 -14.84 9.29
CA PRO A 134 17.94 -15.09 8.21
C PRO A 134 16.98 -16.26 8.46
N ARG A 135 17.30 -17.19 9.37
CA ARG A 135 16.37 -18.28 9.73
C ARG A 135 15.18 -17.76 10.52
N SER A 136 15.37 -16.69 11.30
CA SER A 136 14.30 -16.05 12.06
C SER A 136 13.22 -15.44 11.16
N TRP A 137 13.54 -15.11 9.91
CA TRP A 137 12.59 -14.50 8.97
C TRP A 137 11.47 -15.43 8.52
N ARG A 138 11.59 -16.73 8.84
CA ARG A 138 10.55 -17.75 8.60
C ARG A 138 9.55 -17.86 9.74
N LEU A 139 9.77 -17.15 10.85
CA LEU A 139 8.80 -17.07 11.94
C LEU A 139 7.55 -16.33 11.47
N GLU A 140 6.47 -16.48 12.22
CA GLU A 140 5.24 -15.76 11.96
C GLU A 140 5.50 -14.24 12.04
N PRO A 141 5.24 -13.48 10.97
CA PRO A 141 5.51 -12.04 10.96
C PRO A 141 4.60 -11.32 11.96
N PRO A 142 5.03 -10.17 12.51
CA PRO A 142 4.16 -9.32 13.31
C PRO A 142 2.93 -8.87 12.53
N SER A 143 1.94 -8.34 13.25
CA SER A 143 0.75 -7.69 12.68
C SER A 143 0.77 -6.18 12.94
N MET A 144 -0.18 -5.46 12.35
CA MET A 144 -0.42 -4.06 12.67
C MET A 144 -0.74 -3.84 14.15
N ARG A 145 -1.44 -4.80 14.78
CA ARG A 145 -1.73 -4.78 16.22
C ARG A 145 -0.48 -4.92 17.08
N ASP A 146 0.48 -5.75 16.66
CA ASP A 146 1.77 -5.86 17.36
C ASP A 146 2.57 -4.55 17.29
N LEU A 147 2.47 -3.81 16.18
CA LEU A 147 3.06 -2.48 16.05
C LEU A 147 2.38 -1.48 17.00
N LEU A 148 1.04 -1.49 17.09
CA LEU A 148 0.29 -0.62 18.01
C LEU A 148 0.74 -0.86 19.47
N ILE A 149 0.83 -2.12 19.89
CA ILE A 149 1.34 -2.50 21.23
C ILE A 149 2.78 -1.99 21.44
N THR A 150 3.61 -2.08 20.40
CA THR A 150 5.00 -1.58 20.47
C THR A 150 5.06 -0.06 20.61
N ILE A 151 4.13 0.66 20.00
CA ILE A 151 3.98 2.11 20.14
C ILE A 151 3.49 2.46 21.55
N ASP A 152 2.46 1.77 22.05
CA ASP A 152 1.92 1.98 23.39
C ASP A 152 2.98 1.82 24.49
N ASP A 153 3.79 0.77 24.38
CA ASP A 153 4.88 0.54 25.32
C ASP A 153 5.95 1.63 25.24
N GLU A 154 6.24 2.16 24.03
CA GLU A 154 7.17 3.27 23.88
C GLU A 154 6.59 4.57 24.44
N ILE A 155 5.29 4.82 24.25
CA ILE A 155 4.56 5.95 24.88
C ILE A 155 4.66 5.83 26.40
N LYS A 156 4.33 4.67 26.98
CA LYS A 156 4.43 4.42 28.43
C LYS A 156 5.87 4.61 28.92
N ALA A 157 6.86 4.05 28.22
CA ALA A 157 8.26 4.17 28.61
C ALA A 157 8.78 5.61 28.49
N VAL A 158 8.30 6.40 27.54
CA VAL A 158 8.58 7.84 27.47
C VAL A 158 7.93 8.54 28.66
N LYS A 159 6.63 8.30 28.91
CA LYS A 159 5.89 8.87 30.04
C LYS A 159 6.59 8.61 31.39
N SER A 160 6.96 7.36 31.67
CA SER A 160 7.66 6.98 32.90
C SER A 160 9.08 7.56 33.02
N ARG A 161 9.83 7.68 31.92
CA ARG A 161 11.18 8.31 31.92
C ARG A 161 11.14 9.83 32.05
N SER A 162 10.04 10.44 31.60
CA SER A 162 9.88 11.89 31.52
C SER A 162 9.24 12.49 32.76
N GLY A 163 8.78 11.65 33.70
CA GLY A 163 7.95 12.08 34.81
C GLY A 163 6.65 12.73 34.33
N THR A 164 6.02 12.28 33.23
CA THR A 164 4.71 12.85 32.83
C THR A 164 3.65 12.69 33.90
N ASP A 165 3.80 11.72 34.82
CA ASP A 165 2.98 11.65 36.03
C ASP A 165 3.04 12.98 36.83
N ILE A 166 4.21 13.63 36.87
CA ILE A 166 4.41 14.96 37.48
C ILE A 166 3.71 16.05 36.68
N PHE A 167 3.73 15.99 35.34
CA PHE A 167 3.01 16.95 34.50
C PHE A 167 1.48 16.78 34.57
N ASP A 168 0.99 15.54 34.63
CA ASP A 168 -0.42 15.21 34.82
C ASP A 168 -0.89 15.61 36.24
N GLU A 169 -0.05 15.42 37.26
CA GLU A 169 -0.24 15.93 38.62
C GLU A 169 -0.33 17.46 38.64
N ILE A 170 0.56 18.16 37.92
CA ILE A 170 0.53 19.61 37.77
C ILE A 170 -0.74 20.06 37.05
N GLU A 171 -1.15 19.38 35.97
CA GLU A 171 -2.36 19.72 35.22
C GLU A 171 -3.63 19.53 36.06
N GLU A 172 -3.74 18.42 36.80
CA GLU A 172 -4.86 18.17 37.71
C GLU A 172 -4.90 19.15 38.88
N ALA A 173 -3.76 19.44 39.51
CA ALA A 173 -3.66 20.46 40.56
C ALA A 173 -4.07 21.84 40.04
N ARG A 174 -3.67 22.18 38.79
CA ARG A 174 -4.03 23.45 38.14
C ARG A 174 -5.54 23.52 37.83
N LYS A 175 -6.16 22.43 37.34
CA LYS A 175 -7.62 22.36 37.12
C LYS A 175 -8.39 22.53 38.44
N LYS A 176 -7.94 21.88 39.52
CA LYS A 176 -8.55 22.02 40.85
C LYS A 176 -8.42 23.44 41.41
N ALA A 177 -7.24 24.06 41.32
CA ALA A 177 -7.02 25.44 41.72
C ALA A 177 -7.87 26.43 40.91
N GLN A 178 -8.03 26.22 39.60
CA GLN A 178 -8.91 27.04 38.76
C GLN A 178 -10.38 26.92 39.15
N ARG A 179 -10.85 25.70 39.47
CA ARG A 179 -12.23 25.47 39.95
C ARG A 179 -12.46 26.13 41.31
N ALA A 180 -11.53 26.00 42.25
CA ALA A 180 -11.61 26.66 43.56
C ALA A 180 -11.63 28.20 43.42
N ALA A 181 -10.76 28.76 42.57
CA ALA A 181 -10.74 30.20 42.29
C ALA A 181 -12.04 30.70 41.63
N PHE A 182 -12.66 29.89 40.76
CA PHE A 182 -13.95 30.19 40.17
C PHE A 182 -15.07 30.22 41.23
N ARG A 183 -15.06 29.28 42.20
CA ARG A 183 -16.03 29.23 43.31
C ARG A 183 -15.90 30.43 44.25
N ILE A 184 -14.67 30.86 44.57
CA ILE A 184 -14.45 32.10 45.35
C ILE A 184 -15.12 33.29 44.67
N LYS A 185 -15.04 33.35 43.34
CA LYS A 185 -15.52 34.50 42.56
C LYS A 185 -17.04 34.53 42.37
N ASN A 186 -17.70 33.38 42.39
CA ASN A 186 -19.11 33.26 41.98
C ASN A 186 -20.05 32.66 43.05
N GLU A 187 -19.54 31.94 44.05
CA GLU A 187 -20.35 31.10 44.96
C GLU A 187 -20.06 31.33 46.45
N ALA A 188 -18.97 32.03 46.81
CA ALA A 188 -18.61 32.22 48.22
C ALA A 188 -19.51 33.27 48.90
N GLY A 189 -20.36 32.82 49.82
CA GLY A 189 -21.33 33.64 50.54
C GLY A 189 -20.87 34.15 51.92
N SER A 190 -19.84 33.55 52.53
CA SER A 190 -19.31 33.93 53.85
C SER A 190 -17.79 34.11 53.86
N THR A 191 -17.27 34.90 54.81
CA THR A 191 -15.83 35.15 54.98
C THR A 191 -15.06 33.88 55.35
N GLU A 192 -15.68 32.94 56.06
CA GLU A 192 -15.09 31.64 56.39
C GLU A 192 -14.99 30.73 55.15
N ASP A 193 -15.99 30.74 54.27
CA ASP A 193 -15.95 29.97 53.01
C ASP A 193 -14.85 30.48 52.07
N GLN A 194 -14.63 31.80 52.01
CA GLN A 194 -13.53 32.37 51.24
C GLN A 194 -12.17 31.92 51.77
N GLN A 195 -11.97 31.97 53.10
CA GLN A 195 -10.71 31.53 53.71
C GLN A 195 -10.43 30.04 53.50
N ALA A 196 -11.47 29.19 53.52
CA ALA A 196 -11.33 27.76 53.27
C ALA A 196 -10.88 27.47 51.83
N LEU A 197 -11.51 28.11 50.83
CA LEU A 197 -11.16 27.96 49.42
C LEU A 197 -9.77 28.54 49.09
N GLU A 198 -9.37 29.65 49.73
CA GLU A 198 -8.02 30.21 49.60
C GLU A 198 -6.96 29.23 50.12
N LYS A 199 -7.23 28.55 51.24
CA LYS A 199 -6.35 27.53 51.79
C LYS A 199 -6.24 26.29 50.89
N GLU A 200 -7.33 25.90 50.23
CA GLU A 200 -7.34 24.81 49.23
C GLU A 200 -6.47 25.17 48.01
N ILE A 201 -6.61 26.39 47.49
CA ILE A 201 -5.77 26.90 46.39
C ILE A 201 -4.29 26.89 46.78
N GLU A 202 -3.96 27.34 47.99
CA GLU A 202 -2.57 27.39 48.44
C GLU A 202 -1.96 25.99 48.59
N GLY A 203 -2.75 25.01 49.06
CA GLY A 203 -2.35 23.60 49.05
C GLY A 203 -2.07 23.05 47.66
N HIS A 204 -2.91 23.39 46.67
CA HIS A 204 -2.67 23.01 45.28
C HIS A 204 -1.44 23.69 44.67
N LYS A 205 -1.16 24.96 44.99
CA LYS A 205 0.07 25.65 44.56
C LYS A 205 1.31 24.98 45.14
N ALA A 206 1.30 24.63 46.42
CA ALA A 206 2.42 23.97 47.08
C ALA A 206 2.73 22.61 46.42
N SER A 207 1.70 21.82 46.10
CA SER A 207 1.86 20.55 45.38
C SER A 207 2.48 20.74 43.98
N VAL A 208 2.10 21.79 43.25
CA VAL A 208 2.71 22.11 41.95
C VAL A 208 4.18 22.52 42.09
N MET A 209 4.53 23.28 43.13
CA MET A 209 5.92 23.68 43.37
C MET A 209 6.80 22.49 43.72
N GLU A 210 6.32 21.57 44.56
CA GLU A 210 7.05 20.34 44.92
C GLU A 210 7.28 19.44 43.69
N ALA A 211 6.28 19.32 42.83
CA ALA A 211 6.37 18.61 41.55
C ALA A 211 7.44 19.24 40.63
N PHE A 212 7.49 20.57 40.56
CA PHE A 212 8.48 21.31 39.76
C PHE A 212 9.90 21.18 40.31
N GLU A 213 10.05 21.14 41.64
CA GLU A 213 11.34 20.97 42.32
C GLU A 213 11.92 19.57 42.06
N LYS A 214 11.10 18.51 42.18
CA LYS A 214 11.48 17.13 41.80
C LYS A 214 11.94 17.03 40.34
N MET A 215 11.28 17.77 39.46
CA MET A 215 11.60 17.81 38.03
C MET A 215 12.93 18.51 37.75
N LEU A 216 13.21 19.64 38.43
CA LEU A 216 14.50 20.34 38.34
C LEU A 216 15.65 19.50 38.90
N ASP A 217 15.44 18.81 40.02
CA ASP A 217 16.45 17.95 40.64
C ASP A 217 16.85 16.79 39.72
N ALA A 218 15.88 16.21 39.01
CA ALA A 218 16.14 15.16 38.02
C ALA A 218 16.97 15.68 36.82
N GLU A 219 16.71 16.91 36.36
CA GLU A 219 17.47 17.58 35.28
C GLU A 219 18.92 17.85 35.71
N LEU A 220 19.12 18.35 36.94
CA LEU A 220 20.43 18.65 37.50
C LEU A 220 21.30 17.40 37.73
N GLN A 221 20.70 16.26 38.08
CA GLN A 221 21.43 15.00 38.31
C GLN A 221 21.84 14.29 37.01
N THR A 222 21.05 14.42 35.95
CA THR A 222 21.26 13.67 34.69
C THR A 222 22.06 14.45 33.65
N GLY A 223 22.08 15.79 33.72
CA GLY A 223 22.78 16.65 32.76
C GLY A 223 22.16 16.69 31.36
N GLU A 224 21.05 15.96 31.16
CA GLU A 224 20.23 16.07 29.97
C GLU A 224 19.24 17.21 30.18
N LYS A 225 19.25 18.22 29.28
CA LYS A 225 18.15 19.19 29.21
C LYS A 225 16.86 18.42 29.07
N LEU A 226 15.86 18.76 29.89
CA LEU A 226 14.49 18.27 29.69
C LEU A 226 14.14 18.40 28.20
N PRO A 227 13.81 17.30 27.51
CA PRO A 227 13.54 17.35 26.09
C PRO A 227 12.42 18.35 25.79
N SER A 228 12.25 18.76 24.54
CA SER A 228 10.92 19.22 24.10
C SER A 228 9.96 18.01 24.14
N LEU A 229 9.55 17.62 25.36
CA LEU A 229 8.85 16.40 25.73
C LEU A 229 7.51 16.27 25.00
N SER A 230 6.80 17.41 24.90
CA SER A 230 5.60 17.55 24.07
C SER A 230 5.85 17.14 22.62
N GLY A 231 7.01 17.48 22.04
CA GLY A 231 7.27 17.17 20.63
C GLY A 231 7.41 15.67 20.35
N SER A 232 8.04 14.89 21.23
CA SER A 232 8.25 13.46 21.00
C SER A 232 7.02 12.62 21.35
N LEU A 233 6.33 12.97 22.44
CA LEU A 233 5.09 12.32 22.83
C LEU A 233 3.98 12.58 21.80
N ASN A 234 3.76 13.84 21.40
CA ASN A 234 2.77 14.17 20.38
C ASN A 234 3.07 13.46 19.04
N ARG A 235 4.34 13.20 18.72
CA ARG A 235 4.70 12.42 17.52
C ARG A 235 4.35 10.94 17.66
N LEU A 236 4.58 10.34 18.83
CA LEU A 236 4.19 8.96 19.09
C LEU A 236 2.67 8.81 19.07
N GLU A 237 1.95 9.74 19.70
CA GLU A 237 0.48 9.77 19.70
C GLU A 237 -0.07 9.94 18.28
N ALA A 238 0.51 10.84 17.48
CA ALA A 238 0.12 10.96 16.06
C ALA A 238 0.41 9.69 15.25
N ILE A 239 1.50 8.97 15.54
CA ILE A 239 1.78 7.67 14.91
C ILE A 239 0.78 6.62 15.42
N HIS A 240 0.46 6.62 16.72
CA HIS A 240 -0.51 5.70 17.32
C HIS A 240 -1.87 5.82 16.63
N ASP A 241 -2.45 7.01 16.57
CA ASP A 241 -3.78 7.26 15.97
C ASP A 241 -3.83 6.83 14.50
N MET A 242 -2.71 7.02 13.81
CA MET A 242 -2.53 6.59 12.43
C MET A 242 -2.55 5.06 12.26
N ILE A 243 -1.85 4.32 13.14
CA ILE A 243 -1.86 2.85 13.12
C ILE A 243 -3.22 2.31 13.57
N GLU A 244 -3.86 2.95 14.55
CA GLU A 244 -5.20 2.58 15.00
C GLU A 244 -6.22 2.73 13.85
N GLY A 245 -6.19 3.84 13.11
CA GLY A 245 -7.01 4.03 11.92
C GLY A 245 -6.77 2.95 10.85
N ALA A 246 -5.52 2.54 10.66
CA ALA A 246 -5.17 1.44 9.75
C ALA A 246 -5.73 0.09 10.21
N ILE A 247 -5.73 -0.20 11.51
CA ILE A 247 -6.31 -1.43 12.07
C ILE A 247 -7.84 -1.41 11.94
N ILE A 248 -8.48 -0.28 12.26
CA ILE A 248 -9.93 -0.11 12.16
C ILE A 248 -10.42 -0.31 10.72
N SER A 249 -9.61 0.04 9.73
CA SER A 249 -9.93 -0.23 8.33
C SER A 249 -10.13 -1.72 8.01
N GLY A 250 -9.52 -2.64 8.78
CA GLY A 250 -9.60 -4.08 8.51
C GLY A 250 -8.85 -4.55 7.25
N LEU A 251 -8.19 -3.65 6.51
CA LEU A 251 -7.53 -3.95 5.23
C LEU A 251 -6.37 -4.95 5.34
N PHE A 252 -5.68 -4.95 6.48
CA PHE A 252 -4.43 -5.70 6.66
C PHE A 252 -4.60 -7.00 7.46
N ASP A 253 -5.74 -7.17 8.16
CA ASP A 253 -6.04 -8.27 9.09
C ASP A 253 -7.07 -9.28 8.52
N GLY A 254 -7.40 -9.18 7.23
CA GLY A 254 -8.35 -10.06 6.55
C GLY A 254 -7.83 -11.49 6.27
N GLU A 255 -8.67 -12.29 5.62
CA GLU A 255 -8.36 -13.68 5.29
C GLU A 255 -7.16 -13.81 4.34
N ASN A 256 -6.41 -14.90 4.48
CA ASN A 256 -5.28 -15.19 3.61
C ASN A 256 -5.74 -15.37 2.15
N ILE A 257 -5.07 -14.66 1.25
CA ILE A 257 -5.30 -14.79 -0.20
C ILE A 257 -4.92 -16.20 -0.67
N SER A 258 -5.92 -16.99 -1.06
CA SER A 258 -5.74 -18.32 -1.68
C SER A 258 -5.88 -18.23 -3.20
N ALA A 259 -4.81 -17.79 -3.88
CA ALA A 259 -4.76 -17.82 -5.34
C ALA A 259 -4.72 -19.25 -5.91
N LYS A 260 -5.39 -19.48 -7.04
CA LYS A 260 -5.40 -20.75 -7.78
C LYS A 260 -4.47 -20.68 -8.98
N ARG A 261 -3.55 -21.65 -9.09
CA ARG A 261 -2.65 -21.78 -10.25
C ARG A 261 -3.42 -22.13 -11.53
N GLY A 262 -2.97 -21.60 -12.67
CA GLY A 262 -3.56 -21.84 -13.99
C GLY A 262 -5.03 -21.41 -14.08
N ALA A 263 -5.41 -20.43 -13.27
CA ALA A 263 -6.76 -19.89 -13.19
C ALA A 263 -6.72 -18.37 -13.32
N ILE A 264 -7.89 -17.77 -13.49
CA ILE A 264 -8.08 -16.33 -13.41
C ILE A 264 -8.41 -15.98 -11.96
N ASN A 265 -7.49 -15.31 -11.28
CA ASN A 265 -7.68 -14.82 -9.92
C ASN A 265 -8.12 -13.36 -9.99
N VAL A 266 -9.39 -13.10 -9.72
CA VAL A 266 -9.96 -11.76 -9.72
C VAL A 266 -9.79 -11.20 -8.32
N LEU A 267 -9.03 -10.11 -8.21
CA LEU A 267 -8.81 -9.35 -6.98
C LEU A 267 -9.83 -8.21 -6.99
N ASP A 268 -10.98 -8.46 -6.37
CA ASP A 268 -12.09 -7.51 -6.31
C ASP A 268 -11.81 -6.44 -5.26
N LEU A 269 -11.56 -5.23 -5.73
CA LEU A 269 -11.27 -4.02 -4.96
C LEU A 269 -12.43 -3.01 -5.03
N THR A 270 -13.58 -3.38 -5.60
CA THR A 270 -14.72 -2.48 -5.85
C THR A 270 -15.32 -1.90 -4.57
N SER A 271 -15.18 -2.62 -3.46
CA SER A 271 -15.67 -2.20 -2.14
C SER A 271 -14.72 -1.22 -1.44
N LEU A 272 -13.50 -1.03 -1.96
CA LEU A 272 -12.51 -0.12 -1.39
C LEU A 272 -12.56 1.25 -2.05
N ASN A 273 -12.34 2.30 -1.26
CA ASN A 273 -12.10 3.63 -1.82
C ASN A 273 -10.74 3.69 -2.53
N GLN A 274 -10.55 4.71 -3.38
CA GLN A 274 -9.36 4.83 -4.22
C GLN A 274 -8.05 4.98 -3.41
N ALA A 275 -8.09 5.64 -2.25
CA ALA A 275 -6.92 5.82 -1.40
C ALA A 275 -6.45 4.48 -0.81
N ASP A 276 -7.39 3.62 -0.43
CA ASP A 276 -7.11 2.30 0.18
C ASP A 276 -6.77 1.23 -0.86
N GLN A 277 -7.18 1.42 -2.12
CA GLN A 277 -6.76 0.56 -3.23
C GLN A 277 -5.24 0.61 -3.46
N GLN A 278 -4.61 1.77 -3.25
CA GLN A 278 -3.17 1.97 -3.50
C GLN A 278 -2.24 1.12 -2.62
N PRO A 279 -2.36 1.09 -1.27
CA PRO A 279 -1.53 0.25 -0.43
C PRO A 279 -1.77 -1.24 -0.68
N ILE A 280 -3.01 -1.68 -0.89
CA ILE A 280 -3.33 -3.07 -1.23
C ILE A 280 -2.66 -3.48 -2.54
N PHE A 281 -2.74 -2.61 -3.55
CA PHE A 281 -2.09 -2.80 -4.83
C PHE A 281 -0.56 -2.94 -4.71
N TYR A 282 0.07 -2.04 -3.96
CA TYR A 282 1.50 -2.07 -3.69
C TYR A 282 1.93 -3.43 -3.10
N LEU A 283 1.23 -3.85 -2.03
CA LEU A 283 1.49 -5.12 -1.35
C LEU A 283 1.28 -6.33 -2.27
N LEU A 284 0.24 -6.30 -3.11
CA LEU A 284 -0.05 -7.39 -4.07
C LEU A 284 1.07 -7.55 -5.09
N LEU A 285 1.57 -6.44 -5.65
CA LEU A 285 2.66 -6.49 -6.62
C LEU A 285 3.99 -6.90 -5.99
N GLU A 286 4.29 -6.39 -4.80
CA GLU A 286 5.47 -6.80 -4.04
C GLU A 286 5.44 -8.31 -3.75
N LYS A 287 4.33 -8.80 -3.15
CA LYS A 287 4.13 -10.23 -2.87
C LYS A 287 4.22 -11.09 -4.13
N THR A 288 3.63 -10.62 -5.23
CA THR A 288 3.68 -11.29 -6.53
C THR A 288 5.09 -11.40 -7.06
N PHE A 289 5.82 -10.27 -7.07
CA PHE A 289 7.18 -10.20 -7.59
C PHE A 289 8.09 -11.16 -6.84
N HIS A 290 8.06 -11.10 -5.51
CA HIS A 290 8.85 -12.00 -4.67
C HIS A 290 8.43 -13.47 -4.79
N SER A 291 7.13 -13.74 -4.90
CA SER A 291 6.64 -15.10 -5.14
C SER A 291 7.15 -15.65 -6.47
N ALA A 292 7.20 -14.84 -7.53
CA ALA A 292 7.76 -15.24 -8.81
C ALA A 292 9.26 -15.51 -8.70
N VAL A 293 10.03 -14.61 -8.07
CA VAL A 293 11.47 -14.82 -7.83
C VAL A 293 11.74 -16.15 -7.11
N ARG A 294 10.96 -16.46 -6.06
CA ARG A 294 11.12 -17.69 -5.26
C ARG A 294 10.70 -18.95 -6.00
N THR A 295 9.63 -18.89 -6.79
CA THR A 295 9.06 -20.08 -7.45
C THR A 295 9.60 -20.33 -8.85
N CYS A 296 10.35 -19.35 -9.40
CA CYS A 296 10.97 -19.45 -10.71
C CYS A 296 11.99 -20.61 -10.74
N LYS A 297 11.72 -21.61 -11.57
CA LYS A 297 12.63 -22.75 -11.76
C LYS A 297 13.78 -22.44 -12.73
N ASN A 298 13.48 -21.67 -13.77
CA ASN A 298 14.41 -21.31 -14.83
C ASN A 298 14.26 -19.82 -15.16
N LEU A 299 15.37 -19.08 -15.09
CA LEU A 299 15.39 -17.68 -15.47
C LEU A 299 15.13 -17.51 -16.97
N ASN A 300 14.45 -16.43 -17.33
CA ASN A 300 14.05 -16.10 -18.70
C ASN A 300 13.21 -17.22 -19.36
N PRO A 301 12.05 -17.57 -18.78
CA PRO A 301 11.19 -18.57 -19.40
C PRO A 301 10.71 -18.09 -20.77
N LYS A 302 10.23 -19.03 -21.60
CA LYS A 302 9.69 -18.71 -22.94
C LYS A 302 8.22 -18.28 -22.90
N ILE A 303 7.52 -18.68 -21.85
CA ILE A 303 6.10 -18.43 -21.59
C ILE A 303 6.03 -17.87 -20.17
N PRO A 304 5.18 -16.87 -19.88
CA PRO A 304 5.01 -16.38 -18.52
C PRO A 304 4.40 -17.47 -17.64
N ASP A 305 4.83 -17.53 -16.38
CA ASP A 305 4.18 -18.35 -15.35
C ASP A 305 2.95 -17.62 -14.78
N MET A 306 3.01 -16.28 -14.77
CA MET A 306 2.01 -15.43 -14.18
C MET A 306 1.85 -14.11 -14.93
N MET A 307 0.60 -13.63 -15.06
CA MET A 307 0.30 -12.33 -15.66
C MET A 307 -0.64 -11.50 -14.78
N PHE A 308 -0.40 -10.19 -14.74
CA PHE A 308 -1.24 -9.22 -14.03
C PHE A 308 -2.03 -8.33 -15.00
N GLY A 309 -3.35 -8.31 -14.88
CA GLY A 309 -4.27 -7.45 -15.59
C GLY A 309 -4.52 -6.15 -14.83
N PHE A 310 -4.28 -5.03 -15.50
CA PHE A 310 -4.46 -3.67 -15.00
C PHE A 310 -5.40 -2.91 -15.96
N ASP A 311 -6.69 -2.79 -15.64
CA ASP A 311 -7.59 -2.02 -16.52
C ASP A 311 -7.44 -0.50 -16.33
N GLU A 312 -7.22 -0.04 -15.09
CA GLU A 312 -6.96 1.37 -14.77
C GLU A 312 -5.52 1.60 -14.29
N VAL A 313 -4.61 1.73 -15.25
CA VAL A 313 -3.17 1.87 -14.99
C VAL A 313 -2.79 3.20 -14.30
N LYS A 314 -3.67 4.22 -14.26
CA LYS A 314 -3.38 5.49 -13.56
C LYS A 314 -3.07 5.28 -12.08
N LEU A 315 -3.81 4.38 -11.43
CA LEU A 315 -3.63 4.06 -10.02
C LEU A 315 -2.21 3.55 -9.75
N PHE A 316 -1.68 2.71 -10.64
CA PHE A 316 -0.31 2.21 -10.58
C PHE A 316 0.70 3.34 -10.78
N THR A 317 0.51 4.20 -11.78
CA THR A 317 1.56 5.18 -12.13
C THR A 317 1.76 6.26 -11.11
N ALA A 318 0.72 6.58 -10.32
CA ALA A 318 0.84 7.50 -9.21
C ALA A 318 1.75 6.97 -8.08
N LEU A 319 2.03 5.67 -8.08
CA LEU A 319 2.85 4.99 -7.07
C LEU A 319 4.25 4.64 -7.59
N ALA A 320 4.57 5.01 -8.84
CA ALA A 320 5.80 4.66 -9.55
C ALA A 320 6.84 5.79 -9.47
N ASP A 321 7.14 6.27 -8.28
CA ASP A 321 7.96 7.48 -8.04
C ASP A 321 9.48 7.23 -8.20
N SER A 322 9.93 6.00 -7.95
CA SER A 322 11.33 5.58 -7.95
C SER A 322 11.53 4.34 -8.82
N PRO A 323 12.67 4.21 -9.54
CA PRO A 323 12.99 3.02 -10.32
C PRO A 323 13.03 1.72 -9.51
N LEU A 324 13.27 1.82 -8.19
CA LEU A 324 13.34 0.68 -7.28
C LEU A 324 11.99 0.28 -6.69
N ASP A 325 10.92 1.03 -6.98
CA ASP A 325 9.58 0.68 -6.49
C ASP A 325 9.15 -0.68 -7.05
N PRO A 326 8.43 -1.52 -6.27
CA PRO A 326 7.98 -2.86 -6.68
C PRO A 326 7.28 -2.86 -8.04
N ILE A 327 6.57 -1.76 -8.29
CA ILE A 327 5.89 -1.36 -9.50
C ILE A 327 6.82 -1.27 -10.71
N ASN A 328 7.90 -0.48 -10.66
CA ASN A 328 8.85 -0.38 -11.77
C ASN A 328 9.63 -1.69 -11.94
N ARG A 329 10.05 -2.32 -10.84
CA ARG A 329 10.75 -3.62 -10.84
C ARG A 329 9.91 -4.73 -11.47
N PHE A 330 8.60 -4.73 -11.26
CA PHE A 330 7.68 -5.67 -11.92
C PHE A 330 7.80 -5.61 -13.45
N PHE A 331 7.86 -4.41 -14.03
CA PHE A 331 7.95 -4.23 -15.48
C PHE A 331 9.38 -4.43 -16.02
N THR A 332 10.39 -3.95 -15.30
CA THR A 332 11.79 -3.94 -15.80
C THR A 332 12.52 -5.25 -15.50
N GLU A 333 12.31 -5.87 -14.33
CA GLU A 333 12.98 -7.09 -13.89
C GLU A 333 12.07 -8.33 -13.98
N GLY A 334 10.75 -8.17 -13.82
CA GLY A 334 9.81 -9.28 -13.62
C GLY A 334 9.78 -10.32 -14.73
N ARG A 335 10.02 -9.92 -15.98
CA ARG A 335 10.14 -10.82 -17.13
C ARG A 335 11.11 -11.98 -16.88
N LYS A 336 12.25 -11.71 -16.23
CA LYS A 336 13.29 -12.71 -15.93
C LYS A 336 12.74 -13.86 -15.10
N TYR A 337 11.70 -13.61 -14.33
CA TYR A 337 11.05 -14.57 -13.42
C TYR A 337 9.69 -15.08 -13.94
N GLY A 338 9.34 -14.79 -15.20
CA GLY A 338 8.09 -15.26 -15.79
C GLY A 338 6.86 -14.39 -15.50
N LEU A 339 7.06 -13.13 -15.09
CA LEU A 339 5.97 -12.16 -14.90
C LEU A 339 5.64 -11.43 -16.21
N GLY A 340 4.36 -11.28 -16.48
CA GLY A 340 3.82 -10.46 -17.57
C GLY A 340 2.68 -9.56 -17.12
N SER A 341 2.21 -8.69 -18.01
CA SER A 341 1.05 -7.84 -17.72
C SER A 341 0.15 -7.63 -18.92
N LEU A 342 -1.11 -7.30 -18.63
CA LEU A 342 -2.12 -6.83 -19.57
C LEU A 342 -2.57 -5.44 -19.09
N CYS A 343 -2.08 -4.39 -19.73
CA CYS A 343 -2.33 -3.00 -19.33
C CYS A 343 -3.36 -2.33 -20.24
N GLY A 344 -4.53 -2.00 -19.71
CA GLY A 344 -5.53 -1.15 -20.35
C GLY A 344 -5.14 0.33 -20.25
N LEU A 345 -4.98 1.00 -21.40
CA LEU A 345 -4.54 2.39 -21.48
C LEU A 345 -5.53 3.20 -22.30
N GLN A 346 -6.05 4.28 -21.71
CA GLN A 346 -6.78 5.32 -22.43
C GLN A 346 -5.85 6.30 -23.15
N HIS A 347 -4.62 6.44 -22.68
CA HIS A 347 -3.63 7.40 -23.16
C HIS A 347 -2.21 6.83 -22.97
N PRO A 348 -1.30 6.97 -23.96
CA PRO A 348 0.07 6.44 -23.87
C PRO A 348 0.91 6.99 -22.71
N LYS A 349 0.61 8.22 -22.29
CA LYS A 349 1.26 8.88 -21.13
C LYS A 349 0.81 8.36 -19.76
N GLN A 350 -0.17 7.44 -19.68
CA GLN A 350 -0.52 6.76 -18.43
C GLN A 350 0.56 5.75 -18.00
N LEU A 351 1.66 5.61 -18.72
CA LEU A 351 2.79 4.79 -18.34
C LEU A 351 4.01 5.68 -18.13
N THR A 352 4.82 5.38 -17.11
CA THR A 352 6.16 5.93 -16.98
C THR A 352 7.03 5.51 -18.16
N ASN A 353 8.15 6.19 -18.37
CA ASN A 353 9.06 5.83 -19.47
C ASN A 353 9.65 4.42 -19.29
N GLU A 354 9.96 4.02 -18.06
CA GLU A 354 10.52 2.70 -17.74
C GLU A 354 9.52 1.56 -17.98
N MET A 355 8.25 1.74 -17.60
CA MET A 355 7.23 0.78 -17.94
C MET A 355 7.08 0.66 -19.45
N ARG A 356 6.99 1.81 -20.14
CA ARG A 356 6.73 1.86 -21.58
C ARG A 356 7.84 1.17 -22.38
N SER A 357 9.10 1.36 -22.01
CA SER A 357 10.23 0.67 -22.65
C SER A 357 10.23 -0.85 -22.40
N SER A 358 9.58 -1.28 -21.33
CA SER A 358 9.45 -2.70 -20.98
C SER A 358 8.27 -3.39 -21.68
N ILE A 359 7.37 -2.65 -22.35
CA ILE A 359 6.24 -3.26 -23.07
C ILE A 359 6.73 -3.88 -24.38
N GLY A 360 6.55 -5.20 -24.50
CA GLY A 360 6.97 -5.96 -25.68
C GLY A 360 5.87 -6.11 -26.73
N THR A 361 4.60 -5.96 -26.33
CA THR A 361 3.45 -6.17 -27.21
C THR A 361 2.49 -5.00 -27.10
N ILE A 362 2.06 -4.48 -28.24
CA ILE A 362 1.12 -3.36 -28.31
C ILE A 362 -0.10 -3.80 -29.11
N MET A 363 -1.28 -3.62 -28.52
CA MET A 363 -2.56 -3.72 -29.20
C MET A 363 -3.22 -2.35 -29.22
N LEU A 364 -3.41 -1.80 -30.41
CA LEU A 364 -4.01 -0.51 -30.63
C LEU A 364 -5.47 -0.71 -31.07
N LEU A 365 -6.39 -0.26 -30.22
CA LEU A 365 -7.80 -0.08 -30.52
C LEU A 365 -8.03 1.39 -30.96
N PRO A 366 -9.23 1.77 -31.42
CA PRO A 366 -9.51 3.16 -31.76
C PRO A 366 -9.16 4.13 -30.64
N VAL A 367 -8.52 5.23 -31.02
CA VAL A 367 -8.14 6.33 -30.13
C VAL A 367 -8.80 7.62 -30.63
N ALA A 368 -9.10 8.52 -29.69
CA ALA A 368 -9.64 9.83 -30.05
C ALA A 368 -8.57 10.68 -30.76
N LYS A 369 -9.02 11.62 -31.60
CA LYS A 369 -8.16 12.40 -32.50
C LYS A 369 -7.04 13.13 -31.75
N GLU A 370 -7.35 13.69 -30.59
CA GLU A 370 -6.42 14.42 -29.74
C GLU A 370 -5.28 13.54 -29.18
N LYS A 371 -5.43 12.20 -29.21
CA LYS A 371 -4.43 11.25 -28.71
C LYS A 371 -3.53 10.69 -29.80
N ILE A 372 -3.91 10.84 -31.08
CA ILE A 372 -3.20 10.29 -32.25
C ILE A 372 -1.74 10.75 -32.28
N ALA A 373 -1.50 12.05 -32.06
CA ALA A 373 -0.15 12.61 -32.09
C ALA A 373 0.77 11.98 -31.05
N ASP A 374 0.27 11.74 -29.84
CA ASP A 374 1.03 11.10 -28.78
C ASP A 374 1.29 9.61 -29.06
N VAL A 375 0.30 8.88 -29.58
CA VAL A 375 0.47 7.46 -29.97
C VAL A 375 1.52 7.33 -31.08
N LYS A 376 1.43 8.18 -32.12
CA LYS A 376 2.41 8.24 -33.22
C LYS A 376 3.81 8.51 -32.70
N ARG A 377 3.98 9.52 -31.84
CA ARG A 377 5.28 9.92 -31.31
C ARG A 377 5.91 8.86 -30.40
N LEU A 378 5.11 8.20 -29.56
CA LEU A 378 5.61 7.30 -28.51
C LEU A 378 5.81 5.86 -28.98
N TRP A 379 5.01 5.40 -29.94
CA TRP A 379 5.04 4.01 -30.41
C TRP A 379 5.19 3.86 -31.92
N ASN A 380 5.47 4.96 -32.62
CA ASN A 380 5.75 4.99 -34.06
C ASN A 380 4.63 4.38 -34.92
N ILE A 381 3.37 4.54 -34.49
CA ILE A 381 2.21 4.04 -35.23
C ILE A 381 1.72 5.13 -36.21
N PRO A 382 1.59 4.86 -37.52
CA PRO A 382 1.06 5.81 -38.49
C PRO A 382 -0.40 6.22 -38.22
N GLU A 383 -0.71 7.49 -38.44
CA GLU A 383 -2.07 8.05 -38.31
C GLU A 383 -3.08 7.41 -39.26
N GLU A 384 -2.64 7.09 -40.48
CA GLU A 384 -3.47 6.39 -41.46
C GLU A 384 -3.91 5.01 -40.97
N GLN A 385 -3.09 4.32 -40.17
CA GLN A 385 -3.48 3.06 -39.55
C GLN A 385 -4.51 3.31 -38.45
N MET A 386 -4.26 4.26 -37.55
CA MET A 386 -5.18 4.60 -36.46
C MET A 386 -6.59 4.98 -36.94
N SER A 387 -6.70 5.77 -38.02
CA SER A 387 -7.98 6.27 -38.52
C SER A 387 -8.88 5.19 -39.15
N ARG A 388 -8.34 4.03 -39.50
CA ARG A 388 -9.07 2.91 -40.12
C ARG A 388 -9.74 1.99 -39.10
N LEU A 389 -9.44 2.13 -37.81
CA LEU A 389 -9.97 1.26 -36.77
C LEU A 389 -11.42 1.57 -36.42
N ARG A 390 -12.30 0.56 -36.43
CA ARG A 390 -13.67 0.64 -35.89
C ARG A 390 -13.74 0.10 -34.47
N ALA A 391 -14.45 0.83 -33.61
CA ALA A 391 -14.70 0.42 -32.22
C ALA A 391 -15.40 -0.93 -32.15
N LYS A 392 -14.99 -1.74 -31.17
CA LYS A 392 -15.53 -3.09 -30.96
C LYS A 392 -15.49 -3.98 -32.22
N SER A 393 -14.51 -3.78 -33.11
CA SER A 393 -14.36 -4.63 -34.30
C SER A 393 -12.91 -4.79 -34.72
N ASP A 394 -12.17 -3.69 -34.82
CA ASP A 394 -10.83 -3.68 -35.38
C ASP A 394 -9.80 -3.34 -34.30
N ALA A 395 -8.61 -3.93 -34.42
CA ALA A 395 -7.41 -3.50 -33.72
C ALA A 395 -6.18 -3.68 -34.62
N PHE A 396 -5.10 -2.99 -34.29
CA PHE A 396 -3.77 -3.37 -34.74
C PHE A 396 -3.04 -4.07 -33.61
N TYR A 397 -2.24 -5.10 -33.92
CA TYR A 397 -1.28 -5.65 -32.98
C TYR A 397 0.14 -5.50 -33.52
N GLY A 398 1.11 -5.30 -32.64
CA GLY A 398 2.53 -5.24 -32.95
C GLY A 398 3.37 -5.87 -31.84
N PHE A 399 4.48 -6.49 -32.23
CA PHE A 399 5.48 -7.06 -31.32
C PHE A 399 6.80 -6.31 -31.49
N GLY A 400 7.35 -5.78 -30.40
CA GLY A 400 8.61 -5.03 -30.42
C GLY A 400 8.61 -3.92 -31.47
N ASN A 401 9.54 -4.01 -32.43
CA ASN A 401 9.71 -3.05 -33.52
C ASN A 401 9.10 -3.55 -34.85
N ASP A 402 8.34 -4.64 -34.83
CA ASP A 402 7.73 -5.20 -36.04
C ASP A 402 6.59 -4.29 -36.52
N SER A 403 6.24 -4.42 -37.81
CA SER A 403 5.12 -3.70 -38.39
C SER A 403 3.80 -4.13 -37.77
N PHE A 404 2.92 -3.15 -37.50
CA PHE A 404 1.58 -3.42 -36.97
C PHE A 404 0.72 -4.17 -37.99
N VAL A 405 0.04 -5.20 -37.51
CA VAL A 405 -0.83 -6.08 -38.30
C VAL A 405 -2.29 -5.84 -37.91
N PRO A 406 -3.20 -5.60 -38.88
CA PRO A 406 -4.62 -5.45 -38.59
C PRO A 406 -5.25 -6.78 -38.17
N ILE A 407 -6.09 -6.74 -37.15
CA ILE A 407 -6.85 -7.89 -36.64
C ILE A 407 -8.30 -7.51 -36.36
N LYS A 408 -9.15 -8.55 -36.35
CA LYS A 408 -10.53 -8.47 -35.87
C LYS A 408 -10.60 -8.91 -34.41
N LEU A 409 -11.22 -8.09 -33.57
CA LEU A 409 -11.42 -8.37 -32.14
C LEU A 409 -12.67 -9.24 -31.89
N PHE A 410 -13.69 -9.07 -32.73
CA PHE A 410 -14.99 -9.74 -32.64
C PHE A 410 -15.28 -10.30 -34.03
N GLY A 411 -15.17 -11.62 -34.17
CA GLY A 411 -15.30 -12.34 -35.44
C GLY A 411 -15.23 -13.83 -35.19
#